data_AF-A0ABD7V2D8-F1
#
_entry.id   AF-A0ABD7V2D8-F1
#
_cell.length_a   1.000
_cell.length_b   1.000
_cell.length_c   1.000
_cell.angle_alpha   90.00
_cell.angle_beta   90.00
_cell.angle_gamma   90.00
#
_symmetry.space_group_name_H-M   'P 1'
#
loop_
_entity.id
_entity.type
_entity.pdbx_description
1 polymer ?
#
loop_
_entity_poly.entity_id
_entity_poly.type
_entity_poly.pdbx_seq_one_letter_code
_entity_poly.pdbx_strand_id
1 'polypeptide(L)'
;MLNDLCRLVFPHAFAEEVVLWPALRRRLADGEQLTLEVEKEHQAINELFTSLEKLGVDSPEHHRLFDEIVHLLREDVRDEEDVLLPRLQQACTREDLIRLGTYWQAVRSTAPTRPHPVVARRPPGNALSALPLTVLDRSRDLLDAAARTEGRWSAPARRTSGLLAAVAGAVEHLPPLTRGERKATRISGDWRTSGN
;
A
#
# COMPACT_ATOMS: atom_id res chain seq x y z
N MET A 1 -8.08 13.68 6.92
CA MET A 1 -8.11 13.52 5.46
C MET A 1 -6.95 12.67 4.95
N LEU A 2 -5.69 13.12 4.94
CA LEU A 2 -4.56 12.30 4.45
C LEU A 2 -4.40 10.96 5.18
N ASN A 3 -4.37 10.97 6.53
CA ASN A 3 -4.28 9.72 7.31
C ASN A 3 -5.46 8.78 7.06
N ASP A 4 -6.65 9.32 6.77
CA ASP A 4 -7.83 8.51 6.52
C ASP A 4 -7.75 7.86 5.14
N LEU A 5 -7.21 8.57 4.14
CA LEU A 5 -6.87 8.01 2.83
C LEU A 5 -5.84 6.88 2.96
N CYS A 6 -4.74 7.09 3.69
CA CYS A 6 -3.72 6.04 3.92
C CYS A 6 -4.33 4.77 4.53
N ARG A 7 -5.19 4.93 5.55
CA ARG A 7 -5.87 3.82 6.24
C ARG A 7 -6.88 3.08 5.37
N LEU A 8 -7.30 3.66 4.25
CA LEU A 8 -8.15 2.99 3.27
C LEU A 8 -7.32 2.29 2.20
N VAL A 9 -6.37 3.01 1.61
CA VAL A 9 -5.59 2.59 0.43
C VAL A 9 -4.58 1.50 0.76
N PHE A 10 -3.71 1.68 1.75
CA PHE A 10 -2.61 0.73 1.97
C PHE A 10 -3.07 -0.65 2.46
N PRO A 11 -4.05 -0.76 3.37
CA PRO A 11 -4.61 -2.06 3.72
C PRO A 11 -5.30 -2.79 2.56
N HIS A 12 -5.88 -2.03 1.62
CA HIS A 12 -6.55 -2.55 0.42
C HIS A 12 -5.50 -3.13 -0.54
N ALA A 13 -4.57 -2.29 -1.02
CA ALA A 13 -3.45 -2.67 -1.89
C ALA A 13 -2.67 -3.88 -1.36
N PHE A 14 -2.38 -3.90 -0.05
CA PHE A 14 -1.69 -5.01 0.60
C PHE A 14 -2.48 -6.32 0.50
N ALA A 15 -3.80 -6.26 0.70
CA ALA A 15 -4.65 -7.44 0.64
C ALA A 15 -4.81 -7.95 -0.80
N GLU A 16 -4.87 -7.09 -1.82
CA GLU A 16 -4.78 -7.51 -3.22
C GLU A 16 -3.47 -8.27 -3.49
N GLU A 17 -2.34 -7.70 -3.08
CA GLU A 17 -1.00 -8.27 -3.32
C GLU A 17 -0.79 -9.64 -2.68
N VAL A 18 -1.36 -9.84 -1.48
CA VAL A 18 -1.25 -11.10 -0.75
C VAL A 18 -2.25 -12.15 -1.25
N VAL A 19 -3.44 -11.73 -1.69
CA VAL A 19 -4.56 -12.65 -1.96
C VAL A 19 -4.96 -12.70 -3.43
N LEU A 20 -5.27 -11.55 -4.04
CA LEU A 20 -5.85 -11.49 -5.38
C LEU A 20 -4.81 -11.67 -6.48
N TRP A 21 -3.63 -11.04 -6.41
CA TRP A 21 -2.59 -11.20 -7.44
C TRP A 21 -2.11 -12.64 -7.60
N PRO A 22 -1.82 -13.40 -6.51
CA PRO A 22 -1.52 -14.82 -6.64
C PRO A 22 -2.69 -15.63 -7.24
N ALA A 23 -3.94 -15.24 -6.99
CA ALA A 23 -5.10 -15.91 -7.56
C ALA A 23 -5.24 -15.66 -9.07
N LEU A 24 -5.06 -14.41 -9.51
CA LEU A 24 -5.06 -13.99 -10.91
C LEU A 24 -3.94 -14.68 -11.70
N ARG A 25 -2.70 -14.65 -11.19
CA ARG A 25 -1.53 -15.31 -11.82
C ARG A 25 -1.70 -16.81 -12.03
N ARG A 26 -2.41 -17.49 -11.13
CA ARG A 26 -2.68 -18.94 -11.24
C ARG A 26 -3.79 -19.28 -12.23
N ARG A 27 -4.68 -18.33 -12.53
CA ARG A 27 -5.92 -18.59 -13.29
C ARG A 27 -5.91 -18.00 -14.69
N LEU A 28 -5.17 -16.92 -14.91
CA LEU A 28 -5.08 -16.24 -16.20
C LEU A 28 -3.68 -16.42 -16.79
N ALA A 29 -3.62 -16.72 -18.08
CA ALA A 29 -2.36 -16.90 -18.81
C ALA A 29 -1.49 -15.63 -18.81
N ASP A 30 -2.13 -14.47 -18.83
CA ASP A 30 -1.54 -13.13 -18.77
C ASP A 30 -1.60 -12.49 -17.37
N GLY A 31 -1.97 -13.26 -16.34
CA GLY A 31 -2.13 -12.73 -14.97
C GLY A 31 -0.85 -12.16 -14.39
N GLU A 32 0.32 -12.66 -14.79
CA GLU A 32 1.62 -12.09 -14.39
C GLU A 32 1.81 -10.68 -14.94
N GLN A 33 1.46 -10.45 -16.21
CA GLN A 33 1.61 -9.14 -16.85
C GLN A 33 0.62 -8.13 -16.27
N LEU A 34 -0.66 -8.53 -16.13
CA LEU A 34 -1.70 -7.66 -15.56
C LEU A 34 -1.34 -7.19 -14.15
N THR A 35 -0.96 -8.13 -13.28
CA THR A 35 -0.64 -7.80 -11.89
C THR A 35 0.69 -7.05 -11.75
N LEU A 36 1.60 -7.14 -12.71
CA LEU A 36 2.86 -6.40 -12.69
C LEU A 36 2.64 -4.90 -12.94
N GLU A 37 1.71 -4.52 -13.80
CA GLU A 37 1.42 -3.10 -14.05
C GLU A 37 0.81 -2.45 -12.81
N VAL A 38 -0.19 -3.07 -12.19
CA VAL A 38 -0.78 -2.61 -10.93
C VAL A 38 0.24 -2.57 -9.78
N GLU A 39 1.14 -3.57 -9.69
CA GLU A 39 2.24 -3.54 -8.70
C GLU A 39 3.17 -2.33 -8.87
N LYS A 40 3.38 -1.83 -10.09
CA LYS A 40 4.17 -0.60 -10.34
C LYS A 40 3.40 0.65 -9.91
N GLU A 41 2.10 0.72 -10.18
CA GLU A 41 1.25 1.84 -9.78
C GLU A 41 1.20 1.94 -8.25
N HIS A 42 0.98 0.83 -7.55
CA HIS A 42 1.07 0.77 -6.10
C HIS A 42 2.45 1.22 -5.58
N GLN A 43 3.54 0.97 -6.32
CA GLN A 43 4.88 1.48 -5.99
C GLN A 43 5.00 2.97 -6.15
N ALA A 44 4.54 3.52 -7.28
CA ALA A 44 4.51 4.95 -7.50
C ALA A 44 3.73 5.65 -6.38
N ILE A 45 2.54 5.15 -6.03
CA ILE A 45 1.70 5.67 -4.95
C ILE A 45 2.46 5.63 -3.61
N ASN A 46 3.07 4.51 -3.25
CA ASN A 46 3.86 4.38 -2.00
C ASN A 46 4.99 5.42 -1.92
N GLU A 47 5.75 5.61 -3.01
CA GLU A 47 6.87 6.55 -3.09
C GLU A 47 6.41 8.01 -3.02
N LEU A 48 5.32 8.34 -3.71
CA LEU A 48 4.71 9.67 -3.67
C LEU A 48 4.19 10.00 -2.27
N PHE A 49 3.46 9.08 -1.61
CA PHE A 49 3.00 9.29 -0.24
C PHE A 49 4.17 9.46 0.75
N THR A 50 5.22 8.64 0.63
CA THR A 50 6.43 8.76 1.46
C THR A 50 7.11 10.11 1.28
N SER A 51 7.09 10.66 0.07
CA SER A 51 7.62 11.99 -0.24
C SER A 51 6.73 13.09 0.32
N LEU A 52 5.41 12.96 0.14
CA LEU A 52 4.40 13.90 0.62
C LEU A 52 4.42 14.03 2.16
N GLU A 53 4.59 12.94 2.90
CA GLU A 53 4.66 12.95 4.38
C GLU A 53 5.83 13.82 4.92
N LYS A 54 6.84 14.12 4.10
CA LYS A 54 8.00 14.96 4.49
C LYS A 54 7.79 16.45 4.23
N LEU A 55 6.72 16.83 3.54
CA LEU A 55 6.44 18.19 3.12
C LEU A 55 5.47 18.90 4.09
N GLY A 56 5.56 20.22 4.14
CA GLY A 56 4.58 21.04 4.84
C GLY A 56 3.24 21.01 4.11
N VAL A 57 2.13 20.85 4.85
CA VAL A 57 0.78 20.67 4.30
C VAL A 57 0.32 21.82 3.40
N ASP A 58 0.78 23.05 3.65
CA ASP A 58 0.42 24.24 2.88
C ASP A 58 1.39 24.52 1.71
N SER A 59 2.39 23.66 1.50
CA SER A 59 3.37 23.88 0.43
C SER A 59 2.79 23.54 -0.95
N PRO A 60 3.11 24.31 -2.00
CA PRO A 60 2.66 24.02 -3.36
C PRO A 60 3.05 22.60 -3.83
N GLU A 61 4.23 22.12 -3.42
CA GLU A 61 4.69 20.77 -3.76
C GLU A 61 3.86 19.68 -3.08
N HIS A 62 3.41 19.89 -1.83
CA HIS A 62 2.52 18.96 -1.15
C HIS A 62 1.20 18.81 -1.90
N HIS A 63 0.59 19.92 -2.36
CA HIS A 63 -0.63 19.87 -3.19
C HIS A 63 -0.39 19.16 -4.51
N ARG A 64 0.73 19.45 -5.20
CA ARG A 64 1.09 18.79 -6.46
C ARG A 64 1.20 17.28 -6.32
N LEU A 65 1.92 16.79 -5.31
CA LEU A 65 2.05 15.35 -5.05
C LEU A 65 0.72 14.72 -4.66
N PHE A 66 -0.13 15.44 -3.91
CA PHE A 66 -1.45 14.94 -3.54
C PHE A 66 -2.34 14.73 -4.77
N ASP A 67 -2.35 15.69 -5.70
CA ASP A 67 -3.13 15.58 -6.94
C ASP A 67 -2.63 14.42 -7.81
N GLU A 68 -1.31 14.21 -7.88
CA GLU A 68 -0.70 13.08 -8.59
C GLU A 68 -1.11 11.73 -7.96
N ILE A 69 -1.10 11.62 -6.64
CA ILE A 69 -1.60 10.43 -5.92
C ILE A 69 -3.08 10.17 -6.23
N VAL A 70 -3.93 11.20 -6.20
CA VAL A 70 -5.37 11.05 -6.48
C VAL A 70 -5.60 10.60 -7.93
N HIS A 71 -4.79 11.08 -8.86
CA HIS A 71 -4.86 10.66 -10.26
C HIS A 71 -4.52 9.18 -10.42
N LEU A 72 -3.38 8.72 -9.86
CA LEU A 72 -2.96 7.33 -9.93
C LEU A 72 -3.96 6.40 -9.23
N LEU A 73 -4.51 6.78 -8.07
CA LEU A 73 -5.54 5.98 -7.39
C LEU A 73 -6.82 5.80 -8.24
N ARG A 74 -7.15 6.76 -9.11
CA ARG A 74 -8.30 6.64 -10.02
C ARG A 74 -8.00 5.79 -11.24
N GLU A 75 -6.73 5.69 -11.64
CA GLU A 75 -6.29 4.78 -12.69
C GLU A 75 -6.30 3.35 -12.17
N ASP A 76 -5.65 3.13 -11.05
CA ASP A 76 -5.61 1.85 -10.32
C ASP A 76 -7.02 1.26 -10.10
N VAL A 77 -7.96 2.05 -9.54
CA VAL A 77 -9.36 1.61 -9.36
C VAL A 77 -10.02 1.21 -10.68
N ARG A 78 -9.76 1.92 -11.79
CA ARG A 78 -10.35 1.58 -13.10
C ARG A 78 -9.75 0.29 -13.65
N ASP A 79 -8.43 0.14 -13.57
CA ASP A 79 -7.75 -1.08 -14.01
C ASP A 79 -8.27 -2.30 -13.22
N GLU A 80 -8.47 -2.13 -11.91
CA GLU A 80 -9.05 -3.18 -11.07
C GLU A 80 -10.52 -3.48 -11.42
N GLU A 81 -11.40 -2.48 -11.39
CA GLU A 81 -12.85 -2.67 -11.55
C GLU A 81 -13.25 -3.04 -12.98
N ASP A 82 -12.59 -2.48 -14.00
CA ASP A 82 -12.96 -2.68 -15.40
C ASP A 82 -12.25 -3.90 -16.02
N VAL A 83 -11.08 -4.29 -15.50
CA VAL A 83 -10.24 -5.33 -16.12
C VAL A 83 -9.97 -6.50 -15.19
N LEU A 84 -9.29 -6.29 -14.05
CA LEU A 84 -8.76 -7.40 -13.25
C LEU A 84 -9.87 -8.17 -12.51
N LEU A 85 -10.76 -7.47 -11.81
CA LEU A 85 -11.83 -8.10 -11.01
C LEU A 85 -12.86 -8.84 -11.88
N PRO A 86 -13.35 -8.30 -13.02
CA PRO A 86 -14.25 -9.03 -13.91
C PRO A 86 -13.61 -10.31 -14.46
N ARG A 87 -12.33 -10.25 -14.82
CA ARG A 87 -11.60 -11.44 -15.33
C ARG A 87 -11.37 -12.48 -14.24
N LEU A 88 -11.07 -12.06 -13.02
CA LEU A 88 -10.99 -12.98 -11.87
C LEU A 88 -12.35 -13.65 -11.63
N GLN A 89 -13.44 -12.88 -11.69
CA GLN A 89 -14.80 -13.39 -11.53
C GLN A 89 -15.14 -14.45 -12.58
N GLN A 90 -14.80 -14.20 -13.85
CA GLN A 90 -15.03 -15.17 -14.95
C GLN A 90 -14.20 -16.45 -14.78
N ALA A 91 -13.02 -16.37 -14.17
CA ALA A 91 -12.12 -17.50 -13.98
C ALA A 91 -12.35 -18.26 -12.65
N CYS A 92 -13.36 -17.89 -11.85
CA CYS A 92 -13.62 -18.48 -10.55
C CYS A 92 -15.05 -19.00 -10.42
N THR A 93 -15.21 -20.06 -9.62
CA THR A 93 -16.54 -20.45 -9.13
C THR A 93 -17.03 -19.46 -8.06
N ARG A 94 -18.33 -19.46 -7.77
CA ARG A 94 -18.88 -18.67 -6.66
C ARG A 94 -18.22 -19.00 -5.32
N GLU A 95 -17.93 -20.28 -5.07
CA GLU A 95 -17.26 -20.71 -3.84
C GLU A 95 -15.83 -20.19 -3.74
N ASP A 96 -15.09 -20.19 -4.86
CA ASP A 96 -13.76 -19.57 -4.94
C ASP A 96 -13.82 -18.09 -4.59
N LEU A 97 -14.79 -17.36 -5.15
CA LEU A 97 -14.94 -15.92 -4.90
C LEU A 97 -15.28 -15.62 -3.45
N ILE A 98 -16.15 -16.39 -2.80
CA ILE A 98 -16.45 -16.26 -1.37
C ILE A 98 -15.19 -16.50 -0.53
N ARG A 99 -14.41 -17.54 -0.85
CA ARG A 99 -13.15 -17.83 -0.15
C ARG A 99 -12.14 -16.69 -0.33
N LEU A 100 -11.92 -16.24 -1.56
CA LEU A 100 -11.00 -15.14 -1.86
C LEU A 100 -11.40 -13.86 -1.13
N GLY A 101 -12.68 -13.48 -1.17
CA GLY A 101 -13.19 -12.31 -0.45
C GLY A 101 -13.03 -12.42 1.07
N THR A 102 -13.26 -13.61 1.63
CA THR A 102 -13.06 -13.86 3.08
C THR A 102 -11.59 -13.71 3.48
N TYR A 103 -10.68 -14.29 2.70
CA TYR A 103 -9.24 -14.17 2.96
C TYR A 103 -8.75 -12.74 2.78
N TRP A 104 -9.18 -12.06 1.73
CA TRP A 104 -8.84 -10.67 1.48
C TRP A 104 -9.28 -9.77 2.65
N GLN A 105 -10.52 -9.95 3.14
CA GLN A 105 -11.02 -9.19 4.29
C GLN A 105 -10.21 -9.45 5.56
N ALA A 106 -9.84 -10.71 5.81
CA ALA A 106 -9.00 -11.08 6.93
C ALA A 106 -7.61 -10.44 6.84
N VAL A 107 -6.96 -10.54 5.68
CA VAL A 107 -5.63 -9.95 5.44
C VAL A 107 -5.67 -8.44 5.58
N ARG A 108 -6.63 -7.75 4.95
CA ARG A 108 -6.83 -6.30 5.06
C ARG A 108 -6.96 -5.84 6.51
N SER A 109 -7.67 -6.62 7.34
CA SER A 109 -7.86 -6.28 8.76
C SER A 109 -6.57 -6.33 9.58
N THR A 110 -5.54 -7.01 9.08
CA THR A 110 -4.22 -7.18 9.69
C THR A 110 -3.09 -6.51 8.91
N ALA A 111 -3.45 -5.70 7.91
CA ALA A 111 -2.49 -5.02 7.05
C ALA A 111 -2.01 -3.69 7.68
N PRO A 112 -0.79 -3.25 7.32
CA PRO A 112 -0.29 -1.94 7.73
C PRO A 112 -1.17 -0.81 7.20
N THR A 113 -1.20 0.31 7.91
CA THR A 113 -2.09 1.45 7.58
C THR A 113 -1.36 2.60 6.89
N ARG A 114 -0.07 2.41 6.60
CA ARG A 114 0.85 3.42 6.04
C ARG A 114 1.70 2.84 4.90
N PRO A 115 2.31 3.71 4.07
CA PRO A 115 3.16 3.24 2.99
C PRO A 115 4.43 2.58 3.55
N HIS A 116 4.81 1.45 2.96
CA HIS A 116 6.06 0.75 3.25
C HIS A 116 6.75 0.38 1.92
N PRO A 117 7.39 1.35 1.25
CA PRO A 117 7.89 1.21 -0.13
C PRO A 117 9.02 0.19 -0.30
N VAL A 118 9.66 -0.22 0.81
CA VAL A 118 10.81 -1.14 0.81
C VAL A 118 10.39 -2.59 1.03
N VAL A 119 9.17 -2.83 1.50
CA VAL A 119 8.64 -4.18 1.69
C VAL A 119 8.38 -4.82 0.33
N ALA A 120 8.79 -6.07 0.16
CA ALA A 120 8.52 -6.84 -1.04
C ALA A 120 7.01 -6.97 -1.23
N ARG A 121 6.50 -6.60 -2.41
CA ARG A 121 5.08 -6.69 -2.81
C ARG A 121 4.57 -8.12 -3.03
N ARG A 122 5.45 -9.11 -2.97
CA ARG A 122 5.12 -10.51 -3.24
C ARG A 122 5.43 -11.42 -2.06
N PRO A 123 4.69 -12.54 -1.89
CA PRO A 123 5.00 -13.53 -0.87
C PRO A 123 6.39 -14.18 -1.09
N PRO A 124 7.07 -14.62 -0.01
CA PRO A 124 6.63 -14.53 1.39
C PRO A 124 6.88 -13.17 2.06
N GLY A 125 7.61 -12.25 1.41
CA GLY A 125 8.05 -10.98 2.02
C GLY A 125 6.90 -10.09 2.49
N ASN A 126 5.88 -9.84 1.65
CA ASN A 126 4.72 -9.04 2.05
C ASN A 126 3.97 -9.67 3.23
N ALA A 127 3.67 -10.97 3.18
CA ALA A 127 2.90 -11.66 4.20
C ALA A 127 3.60 -11.64 5.58
N LEU A 128 4.93 -11.76 5.60
CA LEU A 128 5.71 -11.69 6.85
C LEU A 128 5.79 -10.28 7.44
N SER A 129 5.58 -9.24 6.62
CA SER A 129 5.63 -7.84 7.06
C SER A 129 4.39 -7.41 7.85
N ALA A 130 3.25 -8.11 7.66
CA ALA A 130 1.95 -7.72 8.20
C ALA A 130 1.96 -7.53 9.72
N LEU A 131 2.55 -8.46 10.48
CA LEU A 131 2.48 -8.44 11.94
C LEU A 131 3.29 -7.30 12.59
N PRO A 132 4.61 -7.14 12.34
CA PRO A 132 5.38 -6.09 13.00
C PRO A 132 4.97 -4.68 12.55
N LEU A 133 4.68 -4.48 11.26
CA LEU A 133 4.37 -3.15 10.72
C LEU A 133 2.97 -2.68 11.14
N THR A 134 1.97 -3.56 11.14
CA THR A 134 0.61 -3.20 11.58
C THR A 134 0.56 -2.75 13.03
N VAL A 135 1.33 -3.38 13.92
CA VAL A 135 1.38 -2.97 15.34
C VAL A 135 1.98 -1.56 15.47
N LEU A 136 3.08 -1.30 14.76
CA LEU A 136 3.73 0.01 14.76
C LEU A 136 2.81 1.10 14.20
N ASP A 137 2.16 0.83 13.07
CA ASP A 137 1.28 1.77 12.39
C ASP A 137 0.03 2.11 13.19
N ARG A 138 -0.64 1.10 13.76
CA ARG A 138 -1.82 1.34 14.61
C ARG A 138 -1.45 2.10 15.89
N SER A 139 -0.26 1.88 16.42
CA SER A 139 0.25 2.66 17.56
C SER A 139 0.49 4.12 17.16
N ARG A 140 1.10 4.35 16.00
CA ARG A 140 1.25 5.71 15.42
C ARG A 140 -0.10 6.38 15.19
N ASP A 141 -1.10 5.63 14.73
CA ASP A 141 -2.44 6.15 14.48
C ASP A 141 -3.13 6.69 15.73
N LEU A 142 -2.96 6.02 16.86
CA LEU A 142 -3.44 6.48 18.17
C LEU A 142 -2.69 7.72 18.65
N LEU A 143 -1.37 7.74 18.48
CA LEU A 143 -0.52 8.88 18.86
C LEU A 143 -0.84 10.12 18.01
N ASP A 144 -1.03 9.95 16.70
CA ASP A 144 -1.42 11.03 15.80
C ASP A 144 -2.81 11.58 16.14
N ALA A 145 -3.74 10.72 16.56
CA ALA A 145 -5.04 11.17 17.05
C ALA A 145 -4.92 12.00 18.34
N ALA A 146 -4.12 11.54 19.31
CA ALA A 146 -3.85 12.28 20.54
C ALA A 146 -3.06 13.58 20.29
N ALA A 147 -2.19 13.60 19.28
CA ALA A 147 -1.44 14.78 18.87
C ALA A 147 -2.32 15.91 18.29
N ARG A 148 -3.46 15.55 17.69
CA ARG A 148 -4.44 16.50 17.12
C ARG A 148 -5.35 17.12 18.18
N THR A 149 -5.49 16.50 19.35
CA THR A 149 -6.22 17.13 20.45
C THR A 149 -5.35 18.17 21.15
N GLU A 150 -5.87 19.39 21.35
CA GLU A 150 -5.19 20.42 22.13
C GLU A 150 -5.09 19.98 23.60
N GLY A 151 -3.87 19.79 24.09
CA GLY A 151 -3.63 19.31 25.44
C GLY A 151 -2.16 19.06 25.75
N ARG A 152 -1.86 18.82 27.04
CA ARG A 152 -0.49 18.62 27.55
C ARG A 152 0.27 17.46 26.89
N TRP A 153 -0.46 16.54 26.26
CA TRP A 153 0.07 15.34 25.63
C TRP A 153 0.33 15.48 24.14
N SER A 154 -0.03 16.61 23.52
CA SER A 154 0.07 16.79 22.07
C SER A 154 1.52 16.74 21.55
N ALA A 155 2.44 17.47 22.20
CA ALA A 155 3.86 17.50 21.81
C ALA A 155 4.59 16.17 22.12
N PRO A 156 4.42 15.54 23.31
CA PRO A 156 4.94 14.20 23.55
C PRO A 156 4.42 13.16 22.55
N ALA A 157 3.12 13.16 22.21
CA ALA A 157 2.54 12.22 21.27
C ALA A 157 3.14 12.34 19.86
N ARG A 158 3.32 13.56 19.35
CA ARG A 158 4.01 13.80 18.06
C ARG A 158 5.43 13.24 18.05
N ARG A 159 6.19 13.47 19.12
CA ARG A 159 7.57 12.99 19.23
C ARG A 159 7.64 11.47 19.22
N THR A 160 6.78 10.81 20.01
CA THR A 160 6.71 9.35 20.05
C THR A 160 6.27 8.75 18.72
N SER A 161 5.28 9.37 18.04
CA SER A 161 4.85 8.93 16.70
C SER A 161 6.00 8.97 15.70
N GLY A 162 6.81 10.04 15.71
CA GLY A 162 8.02 10.15 14.88
C GLY A 162 9.08 9.10 15.19
N LEU A 163 9.27 8.73 16.46
CA LEU A 163 10.20 7.63 16.83
C LEU A 163 9.70 6.27 16.30
N LEU A 164 8.40 5.98 16.41
CA LEU A 164 7.84 4.74 15.85
C LEU A 164 7.93 4.72 14.32
N ALA A 165 7.83 5.86 13.65
CA ALA A 165 8.07 5.97 12.21
C ALA A 165 9.51 5.56 11.85
N ALA A 166 10.50 6.00 12.62
CA ALA A 166 11.90 5.62 12.41
C ALA A 166 12.13 4.11 12.63
N VAL A 167 11.46 3.52 13.64
CA VAL A 167 11.51 2.07 13.89
C VAL A 167 10.86 1.29 12.75
N ALA A 168 9.69 1.71 12.25
CA ALA A 168 9.03 1.09 11.11
C ALA A 168 9.95 1.10 9.88
N GLY A 169 10.56 2.25 9.57
CA GLY A 169 11.54 2.35 8.49
C GLY A 169 12.71 1.39 8.64
N ALA A 170 13.24 1.18 9.85
CA ALA A 170 14.30 0.19 10.08
C ALA A 170 13.80 -1.26 9.91
N VAL A 171 12.58 -1.57 10.34
CA VAL A 171 11.97 -2.90 10.21
C VAL A 171 11.76 -3.26 8.74
N GLU A 172 11.29 -2.33 7.90
CA GLU A 172 11.05 -2.55 6.47
C GLU A 172 12.29 -3.04 5.70
N HIS A 173 13.50 -2.67 6.16
CA HIS A 173 14.75 -3.04 5.52
C HIS A 173 15.27 -4.42 5.95
N LEU A 174 14.58 -5.12 6.85
CA LEU A 174 15.00 -6.45 7.30
C LEU A 174 14.94 -7.46 6.14
N PRO A 175 15.96 -8.32 5.98
CA PRO A 175 16.05 -9.25 4.84
C PRO A 175 14.82 -10.14 4.58
N PRO A 176 14.09 -10.63 5.60
CA PRO A 176 12.86 -11.39 5.35
C PRO A 176 11.76 -10.57 4.68
N LEU A 177 11.72 -9.24 4.90
CA LEU A 177 10.68 -8.35 4.39
C LEU A 177 10.99 -7.80 2.99
N THR A 178 12.26 -7.72 2.63
CA THR A 178 12.72 -7.29 1.29
C THR A 178 12.83 -8.45 0.28
N ARG A 179 12.62 -9.70 0.73
CA ARG A 179 12.74 -10.90 -0.10
C ARG A 179 11.48 -11.11 -0.95
N GLY A 180 11.65 -11.17 -2.28
CA GLY A 180 10.55 -11.33 -3.25
C GLY A 180 10.41 -10.12 -4.20
N GLU A 181 11.16 -9.05 -3.95
CA GLU A 181 11.20 -7.83 -4.77
C GLU A 181 11.92 -8.09 -6.12
N ARG A 182 11.34 -7.63 -7.24
CA ARG A 182 12.01 -7.59 -8.56
C ARG A 182 12.48 -6.17 -8.84
N LYS A 183 13.62 -6.02 -9.53
CA LYS A 183 14.08 -4.69 -10.01
C LYS A 183 13.05 -3.98 -10.90
N ALA A 184 12.19 -4.73 -11.59
CA ALA A 184 11.18 -4.21 -12.51
C ALA A 184 10.03 -3.44 -11.82
N THR A 185 9.85 -3.60 -10.51
CA THR A 185 8.89 -2.80 -9.74
C THR A 185 9.52 -1.53 -9.16
N ARG A 186 10.86 -1.39 -9.17
CA ARG A 186 11.52 -0.13 -8.83
C ARG A 186 11.47 0.79 -10.03
N ILE A 187 10.93 1.99 -9.85
CA ILE A 187 10.87 2.99 -10.91
C ILE A 187 12.31 3.43 -11.21
N SER A 188 12.86 2.96 -12.32
CA SER A 188 14.07 3.52 -12.92
C SER A 188 13.67 4.57 -13.95
N GLY A 189 13.46 5.81 -13.50
CA GLY A 189 13.21 6.95 -14.38
C GLY A 189 11.77 7.07 -14.89
N ASP A 190 11.38 8.33 -15.10
CA ASP A 190 10.08 8.89 -15.51
C ASP A 190 9.05 7.88 -16.06
N TRP A 191 8.03 7.56 -15.25
CA TRP A 191 6.92 6.65 -15.58
C TRP A 191 6.02 7.18 -16.72
N ARG A 192 6.20 8.45 -17.12
CA ARG A 192 5.37 9.17 -18.10
C ARG A 192 5.51 8.70 -19.55
N THR A 193 6.48 7.84 -19.89
CA THR A 193 6.76 7.47 -21.29
C THR A 193 6.14 6.14 -21.76
N SER A 194 5.32 5.49 -20.94
CA SER A 194 4.74 4.18 -21.27
C SER A 194 3.27 4.23 -21.70
N GLY A 195 2.88 5.28 -22.44
CA GLY A 195 1.56 5.38 -23.06
C GLY A 195 1.59 6.25 -24.32
N ASN A 196 1.82 5.61 -25.47
CA ASN A 196 1.51 6.16 -26.79
C ASN A 196 0.83 5.08 -27.64
#